data_AF-A0A150X7R0-F1
#
_entry.id   AF-A0A150X7R0-F1
#
_cell.length_a   1.000
_cell.length_b   1.000
_cell.length_c   1.000
_cell.angle_alpha   90.00
_cell.angle_beta   90.00
_cell.angle_gamma   90.00
#
_symmetry.space_group_name_H-M   'P 1'
#
loop_
_entity.id
_entity.type
_entity.pdbx_description
1 polymer ?
#
loop_
_entity_poly.entity_id
_entity_poly.type
_entity_poly.pdbx_seq_one_letter_code
_entity_poly.pdbx_strand_id
1 'polypeptide(L)'
;MNLIEGIKAISQILKLILSVLVVLIAFVLMLQFNPEAFHSKKVDPANWKPRSVLTDLEGESQASLIRFGHELITKTPQYIGPLSADEKKRLAGNNLTCQNCHLEAGTKPGAGSFVGVFNRFPQFRGRENQIGSLEERINGCMQRSMNGDSLPETSLEMKAMIAYIKWLSEDVPEEKVDIYKGFVKVELPNVKADLLTGKSIYEKNCVTCHGADGQGVRLNENSLYQYPPLWGNDTFNDGAGMHRVITAAEFIKGNMPYLQATWDNPVLSDEEAYHVAAYINSFDRPEKANKELDFPDKKLKPVSTPYGPWTDTFSAEQHKYGPFQPIMAYYEKEFGIKKSK
;
A
#
# COMPACT_ATOMS: atom_id res chain seq x y z
N MET A 1 -0.63 28.57 -54.95
CA MET A 1 0.26 28.79 -53.79
C MET A 1 1.23 29.90 -54.17
N ASN A 2 1.18 31.03 -53.46
CA ASN A 2 1.93 32.23 -53.84
C ASN A 2 3.43 31.97 -53.60
N LEU A 3 4.31 32.29 -54.55
CA LEU A 3 5.76 31.99 -54.47
C LEU A 3 6.38 32.50 -53.16
N ILE A 4 5.87 33.64 -52.67
CA ILE A 4 6.26 34.29 -51.41
C ILE A 4 5.87 33.46 -50.18
N GLU A 5 4.72 32.77 -50.20
CA GLU A 5 4.29 31.89 -49.11
C GLU A 5 5.15 30.63 -49.04
N GLY A 6 5.52 30.06 -50.19
CA GLY A 6 6.44 28.93 -50.28
C GLY A 6 7.82 29.25 -49.71
N ILE A 7 8.38 30.41 -50.04
CA ILE A 7 9.68 30.88 -49.52
C ILE A 7 9.64 31.10 -47.99
N LYS A 8 8.54 31.68 -47.47
CA LYS A 8 8.35 31.85 -46.02
C LYS A 8 8.27 30.50 -45.28
N ALA A 9 7.53 29.55 -45.83
CA ALA A 9 7.41 28.20 -45.25
C ALA A 9 8.78 27.48 -45.22
N ILE A 10 9.54 27.53 -46.32
CA ILE A 10 10.89 26.93 -46.40
C ILE A 10 11.83 27.60 -45.38
N SER A 11 11.79 28.93 -45.26
CA SER A 11 12.60 29.67 -44.27
C SER A 11 12.25 29.29 -42.82
N GLN A 12 10.97 29.10 -42.51
CA GLN A 12 10.53 28.65 -41.18
C GLN A 12 11.00 27.23 -40.88
N ILE A 13 10.90 26.31 -41.85
CA ILE A 13 11.39 24.93 -41.71
C ILE A 13 12.91 24.92 -41.49
N LEU A 14 13.67 25.71 -42.25
CA LEU A 14 15.12 25.85 -42.08
C LEU A 14 15.50 26.37 -40.70
N LYS A 15 14.78 27.38 -40.19
CA LYS A 15 14.99 27.90 -38.82
C LYS A 15 14.69 26.83 -37.77
N LEU A 16 13.62 26.05 -37.95
CA LEU A 16 13.27 24.96 -37.06
C LEU A 16 14.36 23.89 -37.03
N ILE A 17 14.82 23.43 -38.21
CA ILE A 17 15.89 22.43 -38.34
C ILE A 17 17.17 22.95 -37.67
N LEU A 18 17.56 24.21 -37.92
CA LEU A 18 18.74 24.80 -37.31
C LEU A 18 18.60 24.87 -35.79
N SER A 19 17.41 25.23 -35.27
CA SER A 19 17.18 25.27 -33.81
C SER A 19 17.28 23.89 -33.17
N VAL A 20 16.73 22.85 -33.82
CA VAL A 20 16.82 21.46 -33.34
C VAL A 20 18.27 21.00 -33.37
N LEU A 21 19.01 21.34 -34.43
CA LEU A 21 20.42 21.01 -34.56
C LEU A 21 21.27 21.66 -33.46
N VAL A 22 21.01 22.94 -33.14
CA VAL A 22 21.68 23.64 -32.03
C VAL A 22 21.40 22.97 -30.69
N VAL A 23 20.16 22.56 -30.44
CA VAL A 23 19.79 21.82 -29.22
C VAL A 23 20.49 20.46 -29.16
N LEU A 24 20.55 19.73 -30.28
CA LEU A 24 21.25 18.45 -30.38
C LEU A 24 22.75 18.59 -30.15
N ILE A 25 23.38 19.60 -30.75
CA ILE A 25 24.80 19.89 -30.53
C ILE A 25 25.05 20.29 -29.07
N ALA A 26 24.20 21.15 -28.49
CA ALA A 26 24.30 21.51 -27.08
C ALA A 26 24.16 20.27 -26.16
N PHE A 27 23.24 19.36 -26.48
CA PHE A 27 23.03 18.12 -25.75
C PHE A 27 24.25 17.17 -25.87
N VAL A 28 24.80 17.00 -27.07
CA VAL A 28 26.02 16.20 -27.29
C VAL A 28 27.23 16.80 -26.58
N LEU A 29 27.40 18.13 -26.64
CA LEU A 29 28.43 18.84 -25.89
C LEU A 29 28.24 18.66 -24.38
N MET A 30 26.99 18.71 -23.89
CA MET A 30 26.69 18.48 -22.48
C MET A 30 27.05 17.06 -22.05
N LEU A 31 26.79 16.04 -22.89
CA LEU A 31 27.21 14.66 -22.65
C LEU A 31 28.73 14.47 -22.66
N GLN A 32 29.46 15.21 -23.50
CA GLN A 32 30.92 15.12 -23.59
C GLN A 32 31.65 15.86 -22.45
N PHE A 33 31.18 17.05 -22.07
CA PHE A 33 31.84 17.91 -21.08
C PHE A 33 31.32 17.71 -19.66
N ASN A 34 30.09 17.21 -19.49
CA ASN A 34 29.51 16.91 -18.19
C ASN A 34 28.71 15.60 -18.21
N PRO A 35 29.36 14.45 -18.48
CA PRO A 35 28.70 13.14 -18.47
C PRO A 35 28.07 12.82 -17.10
N GLU A 36 28.59 13.40 -16.00
CA GLU A 36 28.03 13.25 -14.66
C GLU A 36 26.65 13.90 -14.49
N ALA A 37 26.29 14.92 -15.29
CA ALA A 37 24.95 15.49 -15.27
C ALA A 37 23.86 14.49 -15.72
N PHE A 38 24.26 13.42 -16.41
CA PHE A 38 23.36 12.38 -16.91
C PHE A 38 23.60 11.02 -16.25
N HIS A 39 24.72 10.84 -15.56
CA HIS A 39 24.90 9.72 -14.65
C HIS A 39 24.20 10.02 -13.33
N SER A 40 23.00 9.47 -13.15
CA SER A 40 22.47 9.20 -11.81
C SER A 40 23.58 8.54 -11.01
N LYS A 41 23.97 9.17 -9.90
CA LYS A 41 24.95 8.62 -8.96
C LYS A 41 24.33 7.35 -8.40
N LYS A 42 24.62 6.20 -9.03
CA LYS A 42 24.06 4.91 -8.62
C LYS A 42 24.47 4.68 -7.18
N VAL A 43 23.51 4.72 -6.27
CA VAL A 43 23.78 4.37 -4.88
C VAL A 43 24.14 2.90 -4.84
N ASP A 44 25.24 2.57 -4.17
CA ASP A 44 25.67 1.19 -4.01
C ASP A 44 24.56 0.40 -3.30
N PRO A 45 23.95 -0.60 -3.98
CA PRO A 45 22.84 -1.36 -3.43
C PRO A 45 23.19 -2.13 -2.18
N ALA A 46 24.46 -2.48 -2.00
CA ALA A 46 24.95 -3.21 -0.83
C ALA A 46 24.91 -2.35 0.44
N ASN A 47 25.09 -1.04 0.29
CA ASN A 47 25.17 -0.07 1.39
C ASN A 47 23.92 0.80 1.52
N TRP A 48 22.97 0.66 0.60
CA TRP A 48 21.72 1.42 0.63
C TRP A 48 20.78 0.92 1.75
N LYS A 49 20.17 1.88 2.45
CA LYS A 49 19.11 1.64 3.43
C LYS A 49 17.98 2.66 3.23
N PRO A 50 16.73 2.33 3.62
CA PRO A 50 15.66 3.32 3.64
C PRO A 50 16.05 4.54 4.47
N ARG A 51 15.64 5.72 4.00
CA ARG A 51 15.87 6.98 4.72
C ARG A 51 15.13 6.98 6.06
N SER A 52 15.76 7.58 7.08
CA SER A 52 15.24 7.70 8.44
C SER A 52 15.06 9.16 8.83
N VAL A 53 13.86 9.52 9.29
CA VAL A 53 13.55 10.89 9.77
C VAL A 53 14.42 11.31 10.97
N LEU A 54 15.05 10.34 11.65
CA LEU A 54 15.95 10.58 12.78
C LEU A 54 17.35 11.02 12.34
N THR A 55 17.83 10.55 11.18
CA THR A 55 19.23 10.73 10.77
C THR A 55 19.40 11.49 9.46
N ASP A 56 18.42 11.40 8.55
CA ASP A 56 18.62 11.79 7.15
C ASP A 56 17.82 13.04 6.75
N LEU A 57 17.19 13.71 7.72
CA LEU A 57 16.33 14.87 7.48
C LEU A 57 17.09 16.21 7.47
N GLU A 58 18.33 16.22 7.93
CA GLU A 58 19.15 17.42 7.98
C GLU A 58 19.48 17.89 6.55
N GLY A 59 19.30 19.20 6.29
CA GLY A 59 19.53 19.79 4.97
C GLY A 59 18.36 19.65 3.98
N GLU A 60 17.31 18.88 4.31
CA GLU A 60 16.14 18.74 3.44
C GLU A 60 15.30 20.02 3.41
N SER A 61 15.07 20.56 2.21
CA SER A 61 14.31 21.80 2.01
C SER A 61 12.87 21.73 2.54
N GLN A 62 12.28 20.52 2.58
CA GLN A 62 10.93 20.26 3.08
C GLN A 62 10.93 19.47 4.40
N ALA A 63 12.02 19.52 5.19
CA ALA A 63 12.19 18.76 6.42
C ALA A 63 10.95 18.80 7.35
N SER A 64 10.37 19.98 7.61
CA SER A 64 9.19 20.11 8.47
C SER A 64 7.96 19.40 7.92
N LEU A 65 7.74 19.45 6.60
CA LEU A 65 6.61 18.81 5.94
C LEU A 65 6.77 17.29 5.92
N ILE A 66 7.98 16.80 5.65
CA ILE A 66 8.34 15.37 5.71
C ILE A 66 8.17 14.83 7.13
N ARG A 67 8.66 15.56 8.14
CA ARG A 67 8.49 15.21 9.55
C ARG A 67 7.01 15.11 9.92
N PHE A 68 6.21 16.08 9.51
CA PHE A 68 4.77 16.05 9.74
C PHE A 68 4.08 14.86 9.04
N GLY A 69 4.51 14.52 7.82
CA GLY A 69 4.04 13.33 7.10
C GLY A 69 4.34 12.04 7.86
N HIS A 70 5.56 11.89 8.37
CA HIS A 70 5.95 10.77 9.23
C HIS A 70 5.12 10.70 10.52
N GLU A 71 4.83 11.84 11.15
CA GLU A 71 3.96 11.90 12.33
C GLU A 71 2.52 11.48 12.00
N LEU A 72 1.97 11.87 10.86
CA LEU A 72 0.65 11.41 10.40
C LEU A 72 0.61 9.89 10.21
N ILE A 73 1.69 9.27 9.71
CA ILE A 73 1.80 7.81 9.56
C ILE A 73 1.88 7.08 10.90
N THR A 74 2.64 7.63 11.85
CA THR A 74 2.96 6.96 13.12
C THR A 74 1.99 7.27 14.25
N LYS A 75 1.29 8.40 14.16
CA LYS A 75 0.40 8.95 15.20
C LYS A 75 -0.94 9.38 14.59
N THR A 76 -1.41 8.68 13.57
CA THR A 76 -2.64 9.00 12.81
C THR A 76 -3.83 9.40 13.71
N PRO A 77 -4.16 8.67 14.79
CA PRO A 77 -5.28 9.03 15.67
C PRO A 77 -5.15 10.40 16.32
N GLN A 78 -3.92 10.87 16.60
CA GLN A 78 -3.67 12.14 17.29
C GLN A 78 -3.80 13.36 16.38
N TYR A 79 -3.62 13.18 15.06
CA TYR A 79 -3.65 14.30 14.12
C TYR A 79 -4.92 14.34 13.29
N ILE A 80 -5.40 13.17 12.86
CA ILE A 80 -6.55 13.05 11.97
C ILE A 80 -7.57 12.00 12.40
N GLY A 81 -7.47 11.44 13.60
CA GLY A 81 -8.41 10.44 14.10
C GLY A 81 -9.03 10.82 15.44
N PRO A 82 -9.64 9.87 16.17
CA PRO A 82 -10.46 10.17 17.34
C PRO A 82 -9.75 10.92 18.47
N LEU A 83 -8.42 10.79 18.55
CA LEU A 83 -7.59 11.45 19.57
C LEU A 83 -7.14 12.86 19.19
N SER A 84 -7.52 13.36 18.02
CA SER A 84 -7.23 14.75 17.63
C SER A 84 -7.94 15.74 18.55
N ALA A 85 -7.19 16.75 18.98
CA ALA A 85 -7.73 17.89 19.73
C ALA A 85 -8.66 18.77 18.88
N ASP A 86 -8.43 18.81 17.55
CA ASP A 86 -9.31 19.49 16.60
C ASP A 86 -10.33 18.50 16.04
N GLU A 87 -11.59 18.66 16.43
CA GLU A 87 -12.70 17.80 16.01
C GLU A 87 -12.89 17.80 14.50
N LYS A 88 -12.61 18.92 13.83
CA LYS A 88 -12.75 19.04 12.38
C LYS A 88 -11.72 18.20 11.61
N LYS A 89 -10.66 17.76 12.29
CA LYS A 89 -9.62 16.89 11.71
C LYS A 89 -9.89 15.40 11.94
N ARG A 90 -10.89 15.02 12.75
CA ARG A 90 -11.21 13.62 13.08
C ARG A 90 -11.85 12.90 11.88
N LEU A 91 -11.03 12.64 10.86
CA LEU A 91 -11.44 11.99 9.61
C LEU A 91 -11.23 10.47 9.66
N ALA A 92 -10.22 9.96 10.38
CA ALA A 92 -10.13 8.54 10.70
C ALA A 92 -11.17 8.17 11.76
N GLY A 93 -11.88 7.06 11.55
CA GLY A 93 -12.96 6.58 12.42
C GLY A 93 -12.55 5.47 13.39
N ASN A 94 -11.27 5.12 13.45
CA ASN A 94 -10.70 4.20 14.43
C ASN A 94 -9.36 4.72 14.98
N ASN A 95 -8.81 4.04 15.98
CA ASN A 95 -7.54 4.40 16.61
C ASN A 95 -6.33 3.63 16.07
N LEU A 96 -6.44 3.05 14.87
CA LEU A 96 -5.27 2.51 14.18
C LEU A 96 -4.36 3.64 13.69
N THR A 97 -3.11 3.30 13.43
CA THR A 97 -2.14 4.13 12.73
C THR A 97 -1.80 3.47 11.40
N CYS A 98 -1.35 4.24 10.41
CA CYS A 98 -0.87 3.67 9.16
C CYS A 98 0.26 2.65 9.41
N GLN A 99 1.12 2.92 10.41
CA GLN A 99 2.22 2.03 10.77
C GLN A 99 1.80 0.68 11.36
N ASN A 100 0.55 0.51 11.81
CA ASN A 100 0.09 -0.80 12.32
C ASN A 100 0.08 -1.87 11.22
N CYS A 101 -0.01 -1.47 9.96
CA CYS A 101 0.11 -2.37 8.80
C CYS A 101 1.36 -2.08 7.95
N HIS A 102 1.78 -0.81 7.90
CA HIS A 102 2.98 -0.36 7.18
C HIS A 102 4.13 -0.20 8.17
N LEU A 103 4.70 -1.32 8.60
CA LEU A 103 5.63 -1.37 9.75
C LEU A 103 6.84 -0.44 9.58
N GLU A 104 7.40 -0.01 10.72
CA GLU A 104 8.54 0.92 10.79
C GLU A 104 8.27 2.20 9.98
N ALA A 105 7.10 2.81 10.22
CA ALA A 105 6.62 4.00 9.51
C ALA A 105 6.62 3.83 7.97
N GLY A 106 6.41 2.60 7.49
CA GLY A 106 6.40 2.26 6.07
C GLY A 106 7.79 2.09 5.48
N THR A 107 8.80 1.75 6.28
CA THR A 107 10.15 1.46 5.78
C THR A 107 10.51 -0.03 5.83
N LYS A 108 9.73 -0.87 6.53
CA LYS A 108 10.05 -2.31 6.66
C LYS A 108 9.81 -3.09 5.35
N PRO A 109 10.79 -3.87 4.83
CA PRO A 109 10.57 -4.76 3.69
C PRO A 109 9.51 -5.84 4.00
N GLY A 110 8.75 -6.25 2.98
CA GLY A 110 7.68 -7.25 3.12
C GLY A 110 6.45 -6.81 3.95
N ALA A 111 6.40 -5.56 4.41
CA ALA A 111 5.30 -4.99 5.19
C ALA A 111 4.49 -3.95 4.40
N GLY A 112 4.42 -4.06 3.07
CA GLY A 112 3.73 -3.08 2.24
C GLY A 112 4.38 -1.70 2.31
N SER A 113 5.72 -1.66 2.27
CA SER A 113 6.53 -0.45 2.46
C SER A 113 6.13 0.70 1.52
N PHE A 114 6.37 1.92 1.99
CA PHE A 114 6.26 3.18 1.25
C PHE A 114 7.49 3.48 0.40
N VAL A 115 8.60 2.78 0.65
CA VAL A 115 9.82 2.88 -0.16
C VAL A 115 9.49 2.61 -1.63
N GLY A 116 9.81 3.57 -2.49
CA GLY A 116 9.55 3.50 -3.93
C GLY A 116 8.07 3.49 -4.31
N VAL A 117 7.13 3.77 -3.39
CA VAL A 117 5.69 3.87 -3.72
C VAL A 117 5.44 5.03 -4.67
N PHE A 118 6.04 6.20 -4.42
CA PHE A 118 5.76 7.41 -5.19
C PHE A 118 6.06 7.20 -6.69
N ASN A 119 7.15 6.51 -7.00
CA ASN A 119 7.61 6.24 -8.37
C ASN A 119 6.70 5.27 -9.14
N ARG A 120 5.71 4.67 -8.48
CA ARG A 120 4.75 3.73 -9.08
C ARG A 120 3.39 4.35 -9.36
N PHE A 121 3.20 5.64 -9.09
CA PHE A 121 1.96 6.37 -9.35
C PHE A 121 2.12 7.41 -10.47
N PRO A 122 1.07 7.70 -11.25
CA PRO A 122 -0.28 7.11 -11.14
C PRO A 122 -0.32 5.65 -11.62
N GLN A 123 -1.25 4.86 -11.10
CA GLN A 123 -1.38 3.44 -11.46
C GLN A 123 -2.84 3.02 -11.67
N PHE A 124 -3.03 1.94 -12.44
CA PHE A 124 -4.33 1.30 -12.57
C PHE A 124 -4.76 0.67 -11.24
N ARG A 125 -6.02 0.91 -10.87
CA ARG A 125 -6.62 0.38 -9.64
C ARG A 125 -7.90 -0.36 -9.99
N GLY A 126 -7.89 -1.69 -9.80
CA GLY A 126 -9.03 -2.54 -10.15
C GLY A 126 -10.31 -2.26 -9.34
N ARG A 127 -10.18 -1.71 -8.12
CA ARG A 127 -11.34 -1.35 -7.29
C ARG A 127 -12.14 -0.19 -7.87
N GLU A 128 -11.48 0.80 -8.45
CA GLU A 128 -12.11 1.95 -9.09
C GLU A 128 -12.21 1.79 -10.62
N ASN A 129 -11.52 0.78 -11.19
CA ASN A 129 -11.41 0.50 -12.62
C ASN A 129 -10.89 1.70 -13.44
N GLN A 130 -9.91 2.42 -12.90
CA GLN A 130 -9.29 3.59 -13.53
C GLN A 130 -7.82 3.75 -13.12
N ILE A 131 -7.10 4.60 -13.85
CA ILE A 131 -5.80 5.13 -13.40
C ILE A 131 -6.06 6.12 -12.27
N GLY A 132 -5.37 5.95 -11.14
CA GLY A 132 -5.52 6.82 -9.98
C GLY A 132 -4.20 7.31 -9.40
N SER A 133 -4.29 8.38 -8.62
CA SER A 133 -3.19 9.05 -7.93
C SER A 133 -2.82 8.37 -6.60
N LEU A 134 -1.71 8.82 -6.00
CA LEU A 134 -1.31 8.34 -4.67
C LEU A 134 -2.22 8.91 -3.58
N GLU A 135 -2.71 10.13 -3.75
CA GLU A 135 -3.69 10.79 -2.88
C GLU A 135 -4.99 9.97 -2.83
N GLU A 136 -5.52 9.58 -3.99
CA GLU A 136 -6.70 8.71 -4.06
C GLU A 136 -6.42 7.34 -3.43
N ARG A 137 -5.18 6.84 -3.48
CA ARG A 137 -4.79 5.57 -2.84
C ARG A 137 -4.79 5.71 -1.31
N ILE A 138 -4.30 6.83 -0.78
CA ILE A 138 -4.34 7.17 0.64
C ILE A 138 -5.79 7.29 1.10
N ASN A 139 -6.65 7.98 0.35
CA ASN A 139 -8.07 8.08 0.65
C ASN A 139 -8.77 6.70 0.62
N GLY A 140 -8.36 5.81 -0.28
CA GLY A 140 -8.79 4.41 -0.25
C GLY A 140 -8.42 3.68 1.04
N CYS A 141 -7.27 3.98 1.66
CA CYS A 141 -6.90 3.48 2.99
C CYS A 141 -7.74 4.12 4.09
N MET A 142 -7.94 5.44 4.07
CA MET A 142 -8.73 6.15 5.09
C MET A 142 -10.14 5.58 5.21
N GLN A 143 -10.80 5.39 4.07
CA GLN A 143 -12.16 4.86 4.02
C GLN A 143 -12.30 3.41 4.47
N ARG A 144 -11.19 2.69 4.64
CA ARG A 144 -11.20 1.23 4.85
C ARG A 144 -10.39 0.81 6.06
N SER A 145 -9.08 0.93 5.95
CA SER A 145 -8.16 0.63 7.04
C SER A 145 -8.41 1.54 8.24
N MET A 146 -8.69 2.82 8.01
CA MET A 146 -8.95 3.79 9.07
C MET A 146 -10.43 3.96 9.41
N ASN A 147 -11.31 3.18 8.75
CA ASN A 147 -12.77 3.24 8.90
C ASN A 147 -13.35 4.67 8.95
N GLY A 148 -12.84 5.56 8.09
CA GLY A 148 -13.13 6.99 8.18
C GLY A 148 -13.53 7.62 6.85
N ASP A 149 -13.37 8.94 6.78
CA ASP A 149 -13.62 9.77 5.61
C ASP A 149 -12.33 10.08 4.85
N SER A 150 -12.50 10.47 3.58
CA SER A 150 -11.38 10.93 2.75
C SER A 150 -10.82 12.24 3.26
N LEU A 151 -9.49 12.42 3.19
CA LEU A 151 -8.89 13.73 3.33
C LEU A 151 -9.10 14.55 2.05
N PRO A 152 -9.27 15.88 2.16
CA PRO A 152 -9.13 16.76 1.01
C PRO A 152 -7.74 16.61 0.41
N GLU A 153 -7.63 16.37 -0.90
CA GLU A 153 -6.34 16.12 -1.56
C GLU A 153 -5.38 17.32 -1.45
N THR A 154 -5.95 18.53 -1.33
CA THR A 154 -5.21 19.79 -1.18
C THR A 154 -4.85 20.13 0.28
N SER A 155 -5.30 19.32 1.25
CA SER A 155 -5.02 19.52 2.68
C SER A 155 -3.53 19.47 3.00
N LEU A 156 -3.14 20.09 4.12
CA LEU A 156 -1.77 20.03 4.60
C LEU A 156 -1.38 18.59 4.95
N GLU A 157 -2.30 17.85 5.56
CA GLU A 157 -2.12 16.47 5.98
C GLU A 157 -1.86 15.54 4.79
N MET A 158 -2.64 15.65 3.71
CA MET A 158 -2.37 14.90 2.48
C MET A 158 -1.01 15.26 1.88
N LYS A 159 -0.73 16.56 1.71
CA LYS A 159 0.55 17.03 1.17
C LYS A 159 1.75 16.54 1.99
N ALA A 160 1.62 16.50 3.31
CA ALA A 160 2.65 16.01 4.22
C ALA A 160 2.89 14.51 4.07
N MET A 161 1.83 13.69 4.01
CA MET A 161 1.94 12.26 3.74
C MET A 161 2.60 11.99 2.38
N ILE A 162 2.21 12.73 1.33
CA ILE A 162 2.83 12.63 0.00
C ILE A 162 4.32 13.02 0.05
N ALA A 163 4.67 14.12 0.72
CA ALA A 163 6.06 14.56 0.86
C ALA A 163 6.93 13.48 1.53
N TYR A 164 6.42 12.87 2.61
CA TYR A 164 7.12 11.77 3.29
C TYR A 164 7.29 10.53 2.40
N ILE A 165 6.23 10.08 1.72
CA ILE A 165 6.30 8.91 0.83
C ILE A 165 7.19 9.18 -0.38
N LYS A 166 7.17 10.41 -0.92
CA LYS A 166 8.05 10.85 -2.00
C LYS A 166 9.51 10.79 -1.56
N TRP A 167 9.83 11.35 -0.40
CA TRP A 167 11.18 11.33 0.16
C TRP A 167 11.69 9.90 0.38
N LEU A 168 10.85 8.99 0.89
CA LEU A 168 11.21 7.56 0.98
C LEU A 168 11.39 6.86 -0.37
N SER A 169 10.96 7.48 -1.47
CA SER A 169 11.07 6.95 -2.83
C SER A 169 12.27 7.52 -3.59
N GLU A 170 13.07 8.40 -2.98
CA GLU A 170 14.29 8.94 -3.56
C GLU A 170 15.44 7.95 -3.45
N ASP A 171 16.24 7.88 -4.52
CA ASP A 171 17.47 7.06 -4.60
C ASP A 171 17.30 5.58 -4.26
N VAL A 172 16.09 5.02 -4.43
CA VAL A 172 15.82 3.59 -4.23
C VAL A 172 16.46 2.79 -5.36
N PRO A 173 17.41 1.89 -5.07
CA PRO A 173 18.06 1.08 -6.10
C PRO A 173 17.07 0.09 -6.73
N GLU A 174 17.16 -0.11 -8.05
CA GLU A 174 16.18 -0.89 -8.82
C GLU A 174 16.07 -2.33 -8.32
N GLU A 175 17.20 -2.98 -8.02
CA GLU A 175 17.24 -4.34 -7.46
C GLU A 175 16.69 -4.47 -6.04
N LYS A 176 16.45 -3.35 -5.33
CA LYS A 176 15.80 -3.35 -4.01
C LYS A 176 14.30 -3.09 -4.09
N VAL A 177 13.75 -2.64 -5.22
CA VAL A 177 12.32 -2.26 -5.32
C VAL A 177 11.39 -3.42 -4.94
N ASP A 178 11.70 -4.63 -5.40
CA ASP A 178 10.81 -5.78 -5.20
C ASP A 178 10.68 -6.20 -3.72
N ILE A 179 11.73 -6.06 -2.90
CA ILE A 179 11.66 -6.44 -1.47
C ILE A 179 10.77 -5.49 -0.65
N TYR A 180 10.58 -4.25 -1.12
CA TYR A 180 9.71 -3.26 -0.48
C TYR A 180 8.29 -3.25 -1.06
N LYS A 181 8.08 -3.92 -2.20
CA LYS A 181 6.82 -3.90 -2.91
C LYS A 181 5.81 -4.89 -2.31
N GLY A 182 4.85 -4.36 -1.55
CA GLY A 182 3.72 -5.15 -1.06
C GLY A 182 4.10 -6.07 0.12
N PHE A 183 3.30 -7.12 0.32
CA PHE A 183 3.57 -8.15 1.32
C PHE A 183 4.26 -9.36 0.71
N VAL A 184 4.90 -10.16 1.57
CA VAL A 184 5.49 -11.46 1.22
C VAL A 184 4.45 -12.33 0.52
N LYS A 185 4.86 -13.07 -0.51
CA LYS A 185 3.96 -14.01 -1.18
C LYS A 185 3.81 -15.27 -0.34
N VAL A 186 2.60 -15.81 -0.28
CA VAL A 186 2.30 -17.12 0.31
C VAL A 186 1.87 -18.08 -0.79
N GLU A 187 2.35 -19.32 -0.71
CA GLU A 187 1.82 -20.42 -1.48
C GLU A 187 0.47 -20.83 -0.87
N LEU A 188 -0.60 -20.63 -1.63
CA LEU A 188 -1.95 -20.90 -1.14
C LEU A 188 -2.19 -22.41 -1.04
N PRO A 189 -2.58 -22.92 0.14
CA PRO A 189 -3.03 -24.30 0.26
C PRO A 189 -4.23 -24.56 -0.65
N ASN A 190 -4.30 -25.75 -1.24
CA ASN A 190 -5.46 -26.17 -2.04
C ASN A 190 -6.56 -26.77 -1.16
N VAL A 191 -6.85 -26.11 -0.04
CA VAL A 191 -7.85 -26.51 0.95
C VAL A 191 -8.62 -25.28 1.43
N LYS A 192 -9.79 -25.51 2.02
CA LYS A 192 -10.50 -24.48 2.79
C LYS A 192 -9.72 -24.19 4.07
N ALA A 193 -9.62 -22.92 4.46
CA ALA A 193 -9.03 -22.55 5.73
C ALA A 193 -9.81 -23.15 6.91
N ASP A 194 -9.07 -23.70 7.88
CA ASP A 194 -9.60 -24.29 9.10
C ASP A 194 -9.48 -23.30 10.27
N LEU A 195 -10.63 -22.84 10.75
CA LEU A 195 -10.72 -21.88 11.85
C LEU A 195 -10.27 -22.48 13.20
N LEU A 196 -10.35 -23.80 13.39
CA LEU A 196 -9.88 -24.44 14.62
C LEU A 196 -8.35 -24.48 14.66
N THR A 197 -7.72 -24.86 13.56
CA THR A 197 -6.26 -24.75 13.38
C THR A 197 -5.81 -23.29 13.53
N GLY A 198 -6.50 -22.36 12.86
CA GLY A 198 -6.22 -20.93 12.97
C GLY A 198 -6.32 -20.39 14.41
N LYS A 199 -7.33 -20.83 15.17
CA LYS A 199 -7.49 -20.50 16.59
C LYS A 199 -6.30 -21.00 17.42
N SER A 200 -5.88 -22.25 17.23
CA SER A 200 -4.74 -22.81 17.97
C SER A 200 -3.45 -22.04 17.70
N ILE A 201 -3.22 -21.65 16.45
CA ILE A 201 -2.07 -20.81 16.07
C ILE A 201 -2.16 -19.43 16.72
N TYR A 202 -3.35 -18.83 16.75
CA TYR A 202 -3.59 -17.54 17.40
C TYR A 202 -3.29 -17.57 18.89
N GLU A 203 -3.81 -18.58 19.60
CA GLU A 203 -3.57 -18.78 21.03
C GLU A 203 -2.07 -18.96 21.34
N LYS A 204 -1.35 -19.67 20.47
CA LYS A 204 0.08 -19.93 20.66
C LYS A 204 0.97 -18.72 20.34
N ASN A 205 0.63 -17.93 19.31
CA ASN A 205 1.57 -16.98 18.72
C ASN A 205 1.12 -15.51 18.76
N CYS A 206 -0.17 -15.24 18.97
CA CYS A 206 -0.75 -13.91 18.77
C CYS A 206 -1.37 -13.32 20.05
N VAL A 207 -1.94 -14.18 20.89
CA VAL A 207 -2.79 -13.78 22.04
C VAL A 207 -2.07 -12.89 23.05
N THR A 208 -0.77 -13.10 23.25
CA THR A 208 0.04 -12.33 24.21
C THR A 208 0.10 -10.84 23.86
N CYS A 209 0.04 -10.50 22.58
CA CYS A 209 0.10 -9.12 22.11
C CYS A 209 -1.28 -8.57 21.72
N HIS A 210 -2.09 -9.35 21.03
CA HIS A 210 -3.38 -8.88 20.50
C HIS A 210 -4.57 -9.16 21.42
N GLY A 211 -4.37 -9.89 22.52
CA GLY A 211 -5.42 -10.23 23.49
C GLY A 211 -6.26 -11.45 23.07
N ALA A 212 -6.96 -12.06 24.03
CA ALA A 212 -7.83 -13.22 23.79
C ALA A 212 -8.99 -12.91 22.84
N ASP A 213 -9.49 -11.68 22.89
CA ASP A 213 -10.60 -11.19 22.08
C ASP A 213 -10.11 -10.23 20.98
N GLY A 214 -8.83 -10.28 20.60
CA GLY A 214 -8.27 -9.48 19.52
C GLY A 214 -8.36 -7.97 19.72
N GLN A 215 -8.59 -7.52 20.95
CA GLN A 215 -8.83 -6.13 21.32
C GLN A 215 -7.57 -5.25 21.32
N GLY A 216 -6.39 -5.85 21.15
CA GLY A 216 -5.12 -5.14 21.22
C GLY A 216 -4.77 -4.65 22.63
N VAL A 217 -3.74 -3.83 22.73
CA VAL A 217 -3.24 -3.27 23.99
C VAL A 217 -2.90 -1.79 23.82
N ARG A 218 -3.42 -0.95 24.71
CA ARG A 218 -3.07 0.46 24.87
C ARG A 218 -3.09 0.82 26.36
N LEU A 219 -2.37 1.88 26.73
CA LEU A 219 -2.26 2.31 28.13
C LEU A 219 -3.60 2.81 28.70
N ASN A 220 -4.35 3.56 27.92
CA ASN A 220 -5.69 4.06 28.23
C ASN A 220 -6.39 4.50 26.93
N GLU A 221 -7.66 4.89 27.02
CA GLU A 221 -8.50 5.30 25.89
C GLU A 221 -7.94 6.48 25.07
N ASN A 222 -7.10 7.32 25.67
CA ASN A 222 -6.47 8.47 25.00
C ASN A 222 -5.05 8.17 24.48
N SER A 223 -4.64 6.90 24.51
CA SER A 223 -3.31 6.45 24.07
C SER A 223 -3.38 5.70 22.75
N LEU A 224 -2.31 5.78 21.96
CA LEU A 224 -2.13 4.94 20.77
C LEU A 224 -2.06 3.47 21.19
N TYR A 225 -2.52 2.58 20.31
CA TYR A 225 -2.30 1.15 20.48
C TYR A 225 -0.81 0.81 20.39
N GLN A 226 -0.32 0.10 21.41
CA GLN A 226 0.97 -0.59 21.35
C GLN A 226 0.86 -1.82 20.46
N TYR A 227 -0.22 -2.60 20.63
CA TYR A 227 -0.60 -3.69 19.75
C TYR A 227 -2.02 -3.43 19.23
N PRO A 228 -2.23 -3.37 17.90
CA PRO A 228 -3.52 -2.96 17.36
C PRO A 228 -4.60 -4.02 17.57
N PRO A 229 -5.88 -3.62 17.67
CA PRO A 229 -7.01 -4.54 17.62
C PRO A 229 -7.12 -5.16 16.23
N LEU A 230 -7.41 -6.46 16.18
CA LEU A 230 -7.52 -7.23 14.94
C LEU A 230 -8.96 -7.37 14.45
N TRP A 231 -9.93 -7.32 15.36
CA TRP A 231 -11.37 -7.32 15.11
C TRP A 231 -12.10 -6.49 16.17
N GLY A 232 -13.44 -6.43 16.12
CA GLY A 232 -14.25 -5.53 16.95
C GLY A 232 -14.42 -4.15 16.34
N ASN A 233 -14.92 -3.18 17.11
CA ASN A 233 -15.36 -1.89 16.55
C ASN A 233 -14.21 -0.90 16.24
N ASP A 234 -13.06 -1.00 16.92
CA ASP A 234 -11.96 -0.03 16.82
C ASP A 234 -10.83 -0.50 15.87
N THR A 235 -11.19 -1.19 14.78
CA THR A 235 -10.22 -1.72 13.80
C THR A 235 -10.64 -1.40 12.35
N PHE A 236 -9.91 -1.95 11.37
CA PHE A 236 -10.22 -1.82 9.96
C PHE A 236 -11.57 -2.45 9.60
N ASN A 237 -12.29 -1.84 8.67
CA ASN A 237 -13.60 -2.33 8.24
C ASN A 237 -13.51 -3.48 7.23
N ASP A 238 -14.65 -4.08 6.92
CA ASP A 238 -14.76 -5.26 6.08
C ASP A 238 -14.46 -5.04 4.58
N GLY A 239 -14.32 -3.77 4.15
CA GLY A 239 -13.85 -3.38 2.82
C GLY A 239 -12.31 -3.24 2.72
N ALA A 240 -11.59 -3.32 3.83
CA ALA A 240 -10.14 -3.20 3.87
C ALA A 240 -9.43 -4.39 3.21
N GLY A 241 -8.26 -4.11 2.62
CA GLY A 241 -7.45 -5.16 2.01
C GLY A 241 -7.07 -6.25 3.02
N MET A 242 -6.81 -5.85 4.28
CA MET A 242 -6.45 -6.74 5.39
C MET A 242 -7.58 -7.67 5.83
N HIS A 243 -8.84 -7.37 5.50
CA HIS A 243 -9.98 -8.27 5.78
C HIS A 243 -10.02 -9.49 4.82
N ARG A 244 -9.16 -9.51 3.80
CA ARG A 244 -9.09 -10.61 2.84
C ARG A 244 -8.03 -11.61 3.30
N VAL A 245 -8.44 -12.88 3.42
CA VAL A 245 -7.60 -13.95 4.01
C VAL A 245 -6.23 -14.06 3.35
N ILE A 246 -6.13 -13.99 2.02
CA ILE A 246 -4.83 -14.06 1.33
C ILE A 246 -3.93 -12.87 1.73
N THR A 247 -4.46 -11.64 1.70
CA THR A 247 -3.68 -10.44 2.04
C THR A 247 -3.23 -10.45 3.50
N ALA A 248 -4.08 -10.90 4.42
CA ALA A 248 -3.72 -11.05 5.82
C ALA A 248 -2.67 -12.14 6.03
N ALA A 249 -2.81 -13.29 5.37
CA ALA A 249 -1.84 -14.40 5.47
C ALA A 249 -0.44 -13.95 5.04
N GLU A 250 -0.34 -13.19 3.95
CA GLU A 250 0.92 -12.62 3.47
C GLU A 250 1.56 -11.61 4.41
N PHE A 251 0.75 -10.73 5.01
CA PHE A 251 1.24 -9.82 6.04
C PHE A 251 1.75 -10.60 7.24
N ILE A 252 0.96 -11.56 7.73
CA ILE A 252 1.29 -12.39 8.89
C ILE A 252 2.57 -13.19 8.63
N LYS A 253 2.67 -13.87 7.49
CA LYS A 253 3.83 -14.68 7.09
C LYS A 253 5.16 -13.92 7.23
N GLY A 254 5.21 -12.69 6.71
CA GLY A 254 6.43 -11.89 6.67
C GLY A 254 6.70 -11.04 7.91
N ASN A 255 5.72 -10.86 8.79
CA ASN A 255 5.79 -9.81 9.81
C ASN A 255 5.31 -10.22 11.21
N MET A 256 4.67 -11.39 11.34
CA MET A 256 4.13 -11.88 12.60
C MET A 256 4.63 -13.31 12.92
N PRO A 257 4.96 -13.61 14.19
CA PRO A 257 4.92 -12.72 15.36
C PRO A 257 5.92 -11.57 15.31
N TYR A 258 5.53 -10.41 15.87
CA TYR A 258 6.32 -9.19 15.82
C TYR A 258 7.71 -9.38 16.45
N LEU A 259 8.75 -8.78 15.84
CA LEU A 259 10.18 -8.94 16.16
C LEU A 259 10.76 -10.36 15.99
N GLN A 260 9.97 -11.34 15.58
CA GLN A 260 10.43 -12.72 15.35
C GLN A 260 10.42 -13.07 13.87
N ALA A 261 9.34 -12.74 13.17
CA ALA A 261 9.21 -12.98 11.74
C ALA A 261 9.76 -11.81 10.92
N THR A 262 10.49 -12.15 9.86
CA THR A 262 10.86 -11.23 8.78
C THR A 262 10.45 -11.81 7.44
N TRP A 263 10.53 -10.99 6.40
CA TRP A 263 10.13 -11.38 5.05
C TRP A 263 10.96 -12.54 4.47
N ASP A 264 12.20 -12.68 4.95
CA ASP A 264 13.20 -13.69 4.57
C ASP A 264 13.41 -14.78 5.63
N ASN A 265 12.91 -14.58 6.86
CA ASN A 265 12.92 -15.57 7.93
C ASN A 265 11.55 -15.63 8.61
N PRO A 266 10.54 -16.22 7.94
CA PRO A 266 9.20 -16.34 8.48
C PRO A 266 9.13 -17.38 9.60
N VAL A 267 8.34 -17.11 10.63
CA VAL A 267 8.12 -18.06 11.75
C VAL A 267 7.04 -19.07 11.42
N LEU A 268 5.92 -18.62 10.83
CA LEU A 268 4.81 -19.48 10.44
C LEU A 268 5.04 -20.04 9.04
N SER A 269 4.59 -21.27 8.80
CA SER A 269 4.41 -21.79 7.44
C SER A 269 3.31 -21.04 6.68
N ASP A 270 3.25 -21.22 5.36
CA ASP A 270 2.26 -20.56 4.52
C ASP A 270 0.84 -21.02 4.88
N GLU A 271 0.70 -22.31 5.19
CA GLU A 271 -0.56 -22.90 5.64
C GLU A 271 -0.98 -22.40 7.03
N GLU A 272 -0.05 -22.29 7.99
CA GLU A 272 -0.36 -21.72 9.30
C GLU A 272 -0.79 -20.25 9.19
N ALA A 273 -0.06 -19.45 8.40
CA ALA A 273 -0.42 -18.06 8.13
C ALA A 273 -1.80 -17.93 7.48
N TYR A 274 -2.14 -18.86 6.58
CA TYR A 274 -3.46 -18.93 5.94
C TYR A 274 -4.59 -19.23 6.93
N HIS A 275 -4.44 -20.25 7.77
CA HIS A 275 -5.46 -20.64 8.76
C HIS A 275 -5.66 -19.56 9.82
N VAL A 276 -4.58 -18.97 10.36
CA VAL A 276 -4.71 -17.90 11.37
C VAL A 276 -5.29 -16.61 10.78
N ALA A 277 -4.97 -16.28 9.52
CA ALA A 277 -5.60 -15.16 8.82
C ALA A 277 -7.10 -15.35 8.65
N ALA A 278 -7.54 -16.57 8.34
CA ALA A 278 -8.96 -16.92 8.26
C ALA A 278 -9.65 -16.81 9.62
N TYR A 279 -9.01 -17.29 10.70
CA TYR A 279 -9.52 -17.13 12.06
C TYR A 279 -9.70 -15.66 12.43
N ILE A 280 -8.69 -14.82 12.23
CA ILE A 280 -8.77 -13.37 12.50
C ILE A 280 -9.89 -12.69 11.71
N ASN A 281 -10.04 -13.03 10.43
CA ASN A 281 -11.06 -12.46 9.55
C ASN A 281 -12.44 -13.17 9.65
N SER A 282 -12.60 -14.11 10.59
CA SER A 282 -13.89 -14.73 10.89
C SER A 282 -14.77 -13.86 11.80
N PHE A 283 -14.15 -12.96 12.57
CA PHE A 283 -14.81 -12.08 13.54
C PHE A 283 -15.39 -10.81 12.93
N ASP A 284 -16.39 -10.28 13.62
CA ASP A 284 -17.07 -9.03 13.25
C ASP A 284 -16.17 -7.81 13.38
N ARG A 285 -16.45 -6.83 12.53
CA ARG A 285 -15.75 -5.54 12.41
C ARG A 285 -16.69 -4.51 11.76
N PRO A 286 -16.34 -3.22 11.70
CA PRO A 286 -17.19 -2.23 11.06
C PRO A 286 -17.47 -2.59 9.60
N GLU A 287 -18.68 -2.27 9.13
CA GLU A 287 -19.07 -2.46 7.74
C GLU A 287 -18.69 -1.25 6.91
N LYS A 288 -18.05 -1.49 5.76
CA LYS A 288 -17.80 -0.44 4.77
C LYS A 288 -19.10 -0.09 4.05
N ALA A 289 -19.50 1.17 4.12
CA ALA A 289 -20.59 1.69 3.31
C ALA A 289 -20.30 1.59 1.80
N ASN A 290 -21.34 1.37 1.00
CA ASN A 290 -21.32 1.37 -0.47
C ASN A 290 -20.33 0.38 -1.12
N LYS A 291 -20.19 -0.84 -0.56
CA LYS A 291 -19.31 -1.91 -1.09
C LYS A 291 -19.70 -2.37 -2.49
N GLU A 292 -20.96 -2.22 -2.89
CA GLU A 292 -21.48 -2.57 -4.20
C GLU A 292 -20.84 -1.73 -5.33
N LEU A 293 -20.37 -0.53 -5.02
CA LEU A 293 -19.61 0.33 -5.94
C LEU A 293 -18.16 -0.12 -6.14
N ASP A 294 -17.62 -0.96 -5.24
CA ASP A 294 -16.27 -1.49 -5.39
C ASP A 294 -16.21 -2.46 -6.57
N PHE A 295 -15.14 -2.35 -7.36
CA PHE A 295 -14.88 -3.12 -8.56
C PHE A 295 -16.05 -2.98 -9.55
N PRO A 296 -16.19 -1.84 -10.26
CA PRO A 296 -17.20 -1.67 -11.30
C PRO A 296 -17.16 -2.81 -12.32
N ASP A 297 -15.96 -3.22 -12.74
CA ASP A 297 -15.74 -4.52 -13.37
C ASP A 297 -15.51 -5.59 -12.28
N LYS A 298 -16.54 -6.39 -12.02
CA LYS A 298 -16.51 -7.47 -11.02
C LYS A 298 -15.47 -8.54 -11.34
N LYS A 299 -14.98 -8.65 -12.58
CA LYS A 299 -13.86 -9.54 -12.94
C LYS A 299 -12.52 -9.06 -12.40
N LEU A 300 -12.39 -7.79 -12.01
CA LEU A 300 -11.18 -7.27 -11.36
C LEU A 300 -11.18 -7.48 -9.85
N LYS A 301 -12.30 -7.94 -9.28
CA LYS A 301 -12.40 -8.25 -7.85
C LYS A 301 -11.41 -9.37 -7.47
N PRO A 302 -10.55 -9.16 -6.47
CA PRO A 302 -9.64 -10.18 -6.02
C PRO A 302 -10.32 -11.44 -5.52
N VAL A 303 -9.65 -12.59 -5.69
CA VAL A 303 -10.26 -13.91 -5.46
C VAL A 303 -10.77 -14.08 -4.03
N SER A 304 -10.05 -13.55 -3.04
CA SER A 304 -10.38 -13.66 -1.62
C SER A 304 -11.23 -12.49 -1.09
N THR A 305 -12.01 -11.84 -1.95
CA THR A 305 -12.88 -10.72 -1.52
C THR A 305 -14.16 -11.31 -0.92
N PRO A 306 -14.45 -11.12 0.39
CA PRO A 306 -15.48 -11.88 1.11
C PRO A 306 -16.90 -11.32 0.93
N TYR A 307 -17.09 -10.37 0.01
CA TYR A 307 -18.39 -9.76 -0.28
C TYR A 307 -18.65 -9.71 -1.78
N GLY A 308 -19.91 -9.95 -2.15
CA GLY A 308 -20.40 -9.99 -3.51
C GLY A 308 -20.71 -8.59 -4.10
N PRO A 309 -21.39 -8.54 -5.25
CA PRO A 309 -21.63 -9.68 -6.15
C PRO A 309 -20.32 -10.13 -6.84
N TRP A 310 -20.32 -11.36 -7.37
CA TRP A 310 -19.24 -11.93 -8.20
C TRP A 310 -19.77 -12.27 -9.60
N THR A 311 -18.88 -12.47 -10.57
CA THR A 311 -19.27 -12.91 -11.94
C THR A 311 -19.36 -14.43 -12.07
N ASP A 312 -18.98 -15.15 -11.03
CA ASP A 312 -19.00 -16.61 -10.95
C ASP A 312 -20.13 -17.09 -10.02
N THR A 313 -20.24 -18.40 -9.85
CA THR A 313 -21.27 -19.06 -9.03
C THR A 313 -20.72 -19.66 -7.74
N PHE A 314 -19.47 -19.37 -7.38
CA PHE A 314 -18.89 -19.89 -6.14
C PHE A 314 -19.52 -19.21 -4.91
N SER A 315 -19.52 -19.90 -3.78
CA SER A 315 -20.16 -19.38 -2.58
C SER A 315 -19.35 -18.23 -1.96
N ALA A 316 -20.04 -17.33 -1.26
CA ALA A 316 -19.39 -16.30 -0.44
C ALA A 316 -18.39 -16.90 0.56
N GLU A 317 -18.72 -18.07 1.11
CA GLU A 317 -17.85 -18.81 2.01
C GLU A 317 -16.55 -19.26 1.33
N GLN A 318 -16.61 -19.73 0.08
CA GLN A 318 -15.42 -20.11 -0.68
C GLN A 318 -14.58 -18.89 -1.06
N HIS A 319 -15.20 -17.76 -1.40
CA HIS A 319 -14.47 -16.49 -1.57
C HIS A 319 -13.83 -15.98 -0.28
N LYS A 320 -14.40 -16.32 0.88
CA LYS A 320 -13.84 -15.93 2.18
C LYS A 320 -12.70 -16.86 2.61
N TYR A 321 -12.90 -18.18 2.52
CA TYR A 321 -12.05 -19.18 3.15
C TYR A 321 -11.40 -20.18 2.18
N GLY A 322 -11.55 -20.01 0.87
CA GLY A 322 -11.03 -20.96 -0.11
C GLY A 322 -11.74 -22.32 -0.11
N PRO A 323 -11.18 -23.32 -0.83
CA PRO A 323 -9.98 -23.24 -1.64
C PRO A 323 -10.17 -22.25 -2.81
N PHE A 324 -9.12 -21.47 -3.10
CA PHE A 324 -9.19 -20.40 -4.10
C PHE A 324 -8.86 -20.86 -5.52
N GLN A 325 -8.13 -21.96 -5.64
CA GLN A 325 -7.64 -22.52 -6.90
C GLN A 325 -8.78 -22.84 -7.88
N PRO A 326 -9.93 -23.42 -7.46
CA PRO A 326 -11.07 -23.59 -8.36
C PRO A 326 -11.59 -22.28 -8.93
N ILE A 327 -11.63 -21.21 -8.12
CA ILE A 327 -12.05 -19.88 -8.56
C ILE A 327 -11.03 -19.32 -9.55
N MET A 328 -9.74 -19.37 -9.22
CA MET A 328 -8.66 -18.88 -10.09
C MET A 328 -8.68 -19.59 -11.45
N ALA A 329 -8.81 -20.93 -11.45
CA ALA A 329 -8.89 -21.73 -12.66
C ALA A 329 -10.12 -21.40 -13.52
N TYR A 330 -11.27 -21.15 -12.89
CA TYR A 330 -12.48 -20.69 -13.59
C TYR A 330 -12.23 -19.37 -14.34
N TYR A 331 -11.66 -18.35 -13.69
CA TYR A 331 -11.43 -17.06 -14.36
C TYR A 331 -10.35 -17.12 -15.44
N GLU A 332 -9.32 -17.96 -15.26
CA GLU A 332 -8.31 -18.15 -16.29
C GLU A 332 -8.91 -18.85 -17.51
N LYS A 333 -9.76 -19.87 -17.30
CA LYS A 333 -10.43 -20.59 -18.39
C LYS A 333 -11.48 -19.75 -19.11
N GLU A 334 -12.38 -19.10 -18.38
CA GLU A 334 -13.55 -18.44 -18.96
C GLU A 334 -13.26 -17.02 -19.46
N PHE A 335 -12.25 -16.35 -18.89
CA PHE A 335 -11.93 -14.95 -19.23
C PHE A 335 -10.46 -14.71 -19.61
N GLY A 336 -9.57 -15.71 -19.51
CA GLY A 336 -8.14 -15.50 -19.69
C GLY A 336 -7.49 -14.65 -18.59
N ILE A 337 -8.15 -14.54 -17.42
CA ILE A 337 -7.71 -13.66 -16.32
C ILE A 337 -7.02 -14.48 -15.24
N LYS A 338 -5.73 -14.22 -15.03
CA LYS A 338 -4.99 -14.72 -13.85
C LYS A 338 -5.41 -13.96 -12.60
N LYS A 339 -6.36 -14.50 -11.86
CA LYS A 339 -6.82 -13.93 -10.60
C LYS A 339 -5.71 -13.96 -9.54
N SER A 340 -5.66 -12.92 -8.72
CA SER A 340 -4.78 -12.81 -7.56
C SER A 340 -5.55 -12.31 -6.33
N LYS A 341 -4.79 -12.10 -5.25
CA LYS A 341 -5.17 -11.33 -4.06
C LYS A 341 -5.55 -9.89 -4.36
#